data_AF-A0A8J6RHI2-F1
#
_entry.id   AF-A0A8J6RHI2-F1
#
_cell.length_a   1.000
_cell.length_b   1.000
_cell.length_c   1.000
_cell.angle_alpha   90.00
_cell.angle_beta   90.00
_cell.angle_gamma   90.00
#
_symmetry.space_group_name_H-M   'P 1'
#
loop_
_entity.id
_entity.type
_entity.pdbx_description
1 polymer ?
#
loop_
_entity_poly.entity_id
_entity_poly.type
_entity_poly.pdbx_seq_one_letter_code
_entity_poly.pdbx_strand_id
1 'polypeptide(L)'
;MSVDECTSLEMWDLQKPAIPARSRLYYIEPIGVGTRYTESLSSYLTRLAQEHCVTFQKLVMGEIASQMMGKDYESALIKKSVSTLRSYAVELKMR
;
A
#
# COMPACT_ATOMS: atom_id res chain seq x y z
N MET A 1 -57.23 -3.90 32.22
CA MET A 1 -56.05 -4.20 33.06
C MET A 1 -55.66 -5.61 32.67
N SER A 2 -54.54 -5.90 32.02
CA SER A 2 -53.19 -5.36 32.14
C SER A 2 -52.46 -5.51 30.81
N VAL A 3 -51.78 -4.44 30.38
CA VAL A 3 -50.74 -4.50 29.34
C VAL A 3 -49.43 -4.58 30.08
N ASP A 4 -49.01 -5.79 30.43
CA ASP A 4 -47.71 -6.01 31.05
C ASP A 4 -46.90 -6.98 30.22
N GLU A 5 -45.60 -6.68 30.16
CA GLU A 5 -44.52 -7.42 29.52
C GLU A 5 -44.32 -7.20 28.01
N CYS A 6 -44.05 -5.94 27.63
CA CYS A 6 -43.08 -5.67 26.58
C CYS A 6 -41.67 -5.86 27.18
N THR A 7 -41.33 -7.12 27.48
CA THR A 7 -40.04 -7.50 28.03
C THR A 7 -38.98 -7.42 26.93
N SER A 8 -37.90 -6.70 27.25
CA SER A 8 -36.69 -6.45 26.46
C SER A 8 -36.89 -5.76 25.10
N LEU A 9 -36.94 -4.43 25.13
CA LEU A 9 -36.37 -3.64 24.04
C LEU A 9 -34.86 -3.91 24.03
N GLU A 10 -34.34 -4.51 22.97
CA GLU A 10 -32.91 -4.60 22.73
C GLU A 10 -32.33 -3.17 22.72
N MET A 11 -31.61 -2.82 23.78
CA MET A 11 -30.92 -1.54 23.88
C MET A 11 -29.70 -1.59 22.99
N TRP A 12 -29.82 -1.10 21.75
CA TRP A 12 -28.71 -1.03 20.81
C TRP A 12 -27.65 -0.07 21.33
N ASP A 13 -26.40 -0.55 21.42
CA ASP A 13 -25.27 0.32 21.66
C ASP A 13 -24.98 1.14 20.39
N LEU A 14 -25.36 2.41 20.42
CA LEU A 14 -25.15 3.38 19.34
C LEU A 14 -23.76 4.03 19.40
N GLN A 15 -22.88 3.62 20.31
CA GLN A 15 -21.52 4.14 20.34
C GLN A 15 -20.79 3.79 19.04
N LYS A 16 -20.22 4.81 18.40
CA LYS A 16 -19.44 4.63 17.18
C LYS A 16 -18.20 3.80 17.51
N PRO A 17 -17.99 2.64 16.87
CA PRO A 17 -16.80 1.83 17.12
C PRO A 17 -15.55 2.61 16.70
N ALA A 18 -14.50 2.50 17.50
CA ALA A 18 -13.19 3.03 17.13
C ALA A 18 -12.62 2.18 15.98
N ILE A 19 -12.67 2.71 14.76
CA ILE A 19 -12.14 2.04 13.57
C ILE A 19 -10.62 2.33 13.50
N PRO A 20 -9.75 1.31 13.48
CA PRO A 20 -8.31 1.53 13.36
C PRO A 20 -7.97 2.11 11.97
N ALA A 21 -6.80 2.74 11.87
CA ALA A 21 -6.29 3.18 10.59
C ALA A 21 -6.16 1.98 9.63
N ARG A 22 -6.71 2.10 8.43
CA ARG A 22 -6.62 1.02 7.44
C ARG A 22 -5.18 0.87 6.95
N SER A 23 -4.77 -0.37 6.73
CA SER A 23 -3.52 -0.63 6.01
C SER A 23 -3.61 -0.01 4.61
N ARG A 24 -2.50 0.56 4.14
CA ARG A 24 -2.42 1.17 2.80
C ARG A 24 -2.47 0.13 1.70
N LEU A 25 -1.91 -1.06 1.96
CA LEU A 25 -1.94 -2.22 1.09
C LEU A 25 -2.79 -3.30 1.74
N TYR A 26 -3.66 -3.94 0.97
CA TYR A 26 -4.33 -5.17 1.37
C TYR A 26 -3.44 -6.36 1.05
N TYR A 27 -3.59 -7.41 1.84
CA TYR A 27 -2.80 -8.63 1.75
C TYR A 27 -3.32 -9.55 0.65
N ILE A 28 -2.39 -10.16 -0.10
CA ILE A 28 -2.67 -11.27 -1.00
C ILE A 28 -1.90 -12.49 -0.51
N GLU A 29 -2.47 -13.68 -0.64
CA GLU A 29 -1.78 -14.90 -0.22
C GLU A 29 -0.59 -15.21 -1.15
N PRO A 30 0.63 -15.43 -0.61
CA PRO A 30 1.75 -15.85 -1.42
C PRO A 30 1.56 -17.27 -1.94
N ILE A 31 1.99 -17.51 -3.17
CA ILE A 31 1.84 -18.82 -3.83
C ILE A 31 2.88 -19.79 -3.29
N GLY A 32 2.42 -20.98 -2.88
CA GLY A 32 3.28 -22.13 -2.62
C GLY A 32 4.09 -22.07 -1.32
N VAL A 33 3.70 -21.23 -0.35
CA VAL A 33 4.34 -21.13 0.97
C VAL A 33 4.50 -22.51 1.61
N GLY A 34 5.69 -22.79 2.13
CA GLY A 34 6.02 -24.10 2.72
C GLY A 34 6.45 -25.16 1.69
N THR A 35 6.55 -24.80 0.41
CA THR A 35 7.04 -25.69 -0.64
C THR A 35 8.31 -25.13 -1.30
N ARG A 36 9.07 -25.99 -1.99
CA ARG A 36 10.20 -25.56 -2.83
C ARG A 36 9.80 -24.66 -4.01
N TYR A 37 8.51 -24.56 -4.30
CA TYR A 37 7.93 -23.73 -5.34
C TYR A 37 7.31 -22.45 -4.76
N THR A 38 7.65 -22.08 -3.52
CA THR A 38 7.24 -20.79 -2.94
C THR A 38 7.67 -19.67 -3.88
N GLU A 39 6.76 -18.75 -4.17
CA GLU A 39 7.09 -17.63 -5.04
C GLU A 39 8.17 -16.73 -4.44
N SER A 40 8.95 -16.09 -5.30
CA SER A 40 9.97 -15.14 -4.85
C SER A 40 9.34 -13.82 -4.42
N LEU A 41 10.07 -13.04 -3.61
CA LEU A 41 9.65 -11.70 -3.20
C LEU A 41 9.32 -10.79 -4.40
N SER A 42 10.12 -10.86 -5.46
CA SER A 42 9.87 -10.07 -6.67
C SER A 42 8.60 -10.50 -7.40
N SER A 43 8.33 -11.81 -7.52
CA SER A 43 7.06 -12.33 -8.06
C SER A 43 5.86 -11.84 -7.25
N TYR A 44 5.95 -11.96 -5.92
CA TYR A 44 4.91 -11.53 -5.00
C TYR A 44 4.61 -10.04 -5.15
N LEU A 45 5.66 -9.19 -5.15
CA LEU A 45 5.51 -7.74 -5.31
C LEU A 45 4.97 -7.34 -6.69
N THR A 46 5.30 -8.07 -7.75
CA THR A 46 4.71 -7.86 -9.07
C THR A 46 3.21 -8.14 -9.07
N ARG A 47 2.79 -9.28 -8.50
CA ARG A 47 1.37 -9.62 -8.32
C ARG A 47 0.66 -8.57 -7.46
N LEU A 48 1.26 -8.19 -6.34
CA LEU A 48 0.71 -7.17 -5.46
C LEU A 48 0.54 -5.82 -6.19
N ALA A 49 1.49 -5.41 -7.03
CA ALA A 49 1.36 -4.18 -7.81
C ALA A 49 0.20 -4.25 -8.82
N GLN A 50 0.01 -5.40 -9.48
CA GLN A 50 -1.10 -5.62 -10.42
C GLN A 50 -2.46 -5.53 -9.71
N GLU A 51 -2.60 -6.19 -8.57
CA GLU A 51 -3.80 -6.19 -7.72
C GLU A 51 -4.16 -4.81 -7.13
N HIS A 52 -3.17 -3.91 -7.07
CA HIS A 52 -3.33 -2.53 -6.63
C HIS A 52 -3.35 -1.53 -7.80
N CYS A 53 -3.37 -1.99 -9.05
CA CYS A 53 -3.35 -1.15 -10.26
C CYS A 53 -2.21 -0.10 -10.28
N VAL A 54 -1.05 -0.45 -9.70
CA VAL A 54 0.16 0.39 -9.67
C VAL A 54 1.32 -0.30 -10.36
N THR A 55 2.34 0.47 -10.73
CA THR A 55 3.58 -0.13 -11.23
C THR A 55 4.39 -0.70 -10.08
N PHE A 56 5.15 -1.76 -10.35
CA PHE A 56 6.10 -2.35 -9.39
C PHE A 56 7.02 -1.27 -8.78
N GLN A 57 7.57 -0.39 -9.62
CA GLN A 57 8.41 0.71 -9.15
C GLN A 57 7.66 1.66 -8.22
N LYS A 58 6.42 2.03 -8.53
CA LYS A 58 5.63 2.93 -7.68
C LYS A 58 5.32 2.29 -6.33
N LEU A 59 4.96 1.01 -6.32
CA LEU A 59 4.73 0.25 -5.08
C LEU A 59 5.99 0.21 -4.21
N VAL A 60 7.12 -0.21 -4.78
CA VAL A 60 8.36 -0.39 -4.01
C VAL A 60 8.91 0.94 -3.54
N MET A 61 9.02 1.94 -4.41
CA MET A 61 9.63 3.23 -4.05
C MET A 61 8.70 4.03 -3.12
N GLY A 62 7.39 4.03 -3.37
CA GLY A 62 6.43 4.88 -2.67
C GLY A 62 5.89 4.31 -1.36
N GLU A 63 5.76 2.99 -1.23
CA GLU A 63 5.17 2.38 -0.03
C GLU A 63 6.21 1.66 0.82
N ILE A 64 7.11 0.89 0.20
CA ILE A 64 8.06 0.03 0.92
C ILE A 64 9.32 0.81 1.30
N ALA A 65 10.01 1.36 0.31
CA ALA A 65 11.26 2.07 0.50
C ALA A 65 11.06 3.35 1.34
N SER A 66 9.95 4.07 1.14
CA SER A 66 9.60 5.25 1.95
C SER A 66 9.55 4.94 3.45
N GLN A 67 9.02 3.78 3.82
CA GLN A 67 8.94 3.34 5.23
C GLN A 67 10.26 2.80 5.77
N MET A 68 11.10 2.18 4.92
CA MET A 68 12.35 1.56 5.34
C MET A 68 13.55 2.50 5.33
N MET A 69 13.60 3.46 4.40
CA MET A 69 14.81 4.21 4.04
C MET A 69 14.80 5.68 4.52
N GLY A 70 13.72 6.13 5.18
CA GLY A 70 13.63 7.47 5.78
C GLY A 70 13.55 8.62 4.77
N LYS A 71 13.47 9.86 5.27
CA LYS A 71 13.23 11.07 4.47
C LYS A 71 14.34 11.38 3.46
N ASP A 72 15.57 10.94 3.73
CA ASP A 72 16.73 11.20 2.87
C ASP A 72 16.60 10.49 1.52
N TYR A 73 15.97 9.32 1.53
CA TYR A 73 15.72 8.52 0.33
C TYR A 73 14.79 9.22 -0.67
N GLU A 74 13.68 9.79 -0.18
CA GLU A 74 12.75 10.57 -1.01
C GLU A 74 13.47 11.74 -1.69
N SER A 75 14.33 12.44 -0.93
CA SER A 75 15.11 13.55 -1.47
C SER A 75 16.09 13.09 -2.57
N ALA A 76 16.66 11.89 -2.44
CA ALA A 76 17.56 11.31 -3.42
C ALA A 76 16.82 10.88 -4.71
N LEU A 77 15.61 10.32 -4.59
CA LEU A 77 14.76 9.99 -5.74
C LEU A 77 14.40 11.24 -6.54
N ILE A 78 13.99 12.31 -5.87
CA ILE A 78 13.65 13.59 -6.51
C ILE A 78 14.88 14.15 -7.23
N LYS A 79 16.04 14.19 -6.55
CA LYS A 79 17.30 14.65 -7.15
C LYS A 79 17.66 13.85 -8.40
N LYS A 80 17.52 12.52 -8.38
CA LYS A 80 17.82 11.65 -9.52
C LYS A 80 16.87 11.86 -10.70
N SER A 81 15.58 12.09 -10.43
CA SER A 81 14.59 12.40 -11.47
C SER A 81 14.94 13.71 -12.19
N VAL A 82 15.22 14.78 -11.43
CA VAL A 82 15.56 16.10 -11.99
C VAL A 82 16.89 16.09 -12.72
N SER A 83 17.91 15.40 -12.20
CA SER A 83 19.21 15.29 -12.87
C SER A 83 19.09 14.56 -14.21
N THR A 84 18.28 13.49 -14.26
CA THR A 84 18.03 12.72 -15.48
C THR A 84 17.37 13.59 -16.54
N LEU A 85 16.32 14.33 -16.18
CA LEU A 85 15.66 15.29 -17.08
C LEU A 85 16.61 16.37 -17.58
N ARG A 86 17.49 16.89 -16.70
CA ARG A 86 18.49 17.88 -17.08
C ARG A 86 19.49 17.34 -18.11
N SER A 87 19.95 16.10 -17.95
CA SER A 87 20.84 15.45 -18.92
C SER A 87 20.17 15.29 -20.29
N TYR A 88 18.93 14.82 -20.33
CA TYR A 88 18.17 14.71 -21.59
C TYR A 88 17.94 16.07 -22.26
N ALA A 89 17.63 17.11 -21.48
CA ALA A 89 17.42 18.45 -22.01
C ALA A 89 18.72 19.07 -22.58
N VAL A 90 19.89 18.75 -21.99
CA VAL A 90 21.20 19.16 -22.52
C VAL A 90 21.49 18.45 -23.83
N GLU A 91 21.24 17.14 -23.91
CA GLU A 91 21.49 16.34 -25.11
C GLU A 91 20.59 16.75 -26.30
N LEU A 92 19.33 17.10 -26.03
CA LEU A 92 18.39 17.62 -27.04
C LEU A 92 18.75 19.02 -27.54
N LYS A 93 19.51 19.81 -26.78
CA LYS A 93 19.94 21.16 -27.18
C LYS A 93 21.25 21.17 -27.98
N MET A 94 21.94 20.03 -28.06
CA MET A 94 23.15 19.84 -28.86
C MET A 94 22.90 19.18 -30.23
N ARG A 95 21.66 18.79 -30.52
CA ARG A 95 21.20 18.36 -31.86
C ARG A 95 20.53 19.52 -32.58
#